data_AF-A0A975BUW2-F1
#
_entry.id   AF-A0A975BUW2-F1
#
_cell.length_a   1.000
_cell.length_b   1.000
_cell.length_c   1.000
_cell.angle_alpha   90.00
_cell.angle_beta   90.00
_cell.angle_gamma   90.00
#
_symmetry.space_group_name_H-M   'P 1'
#
loop_
_entity.id
_entity.type
_entity.pdbx_description
1 polymer ?
#
loop_
_entity_poly.entity_id
_entity_poly.type
_entity_poly.pdbx_seq_one_letter_code
_entity_poly.pdbx_strand_id
1 'polypeptide(L)' 'MKIAVISDIHGHCSNLAECVKDIREKSVANIVCLGDVLDEDREANSYMMLLFRNEHEIICPF' A
#
# COMPACT_ATOMS: atom_id res chain seq x y z
N MET A 1 16.70 11.94 -0.63
CA MET A 1 15.28 11.58 -0.44
C MET A 1 15.07 10.21 -1.05
N LYS A 2 14.49 9.25 -0.33
CA LYS A 2 14.15 7.91 -0.86
C LYS A 2 12.65 7.81 -0.97
N ILE A 3 12.17 7.20 -2.06
CA ILE A 3 10.76 6.91 -2.31
C ILE A 3 10.67 5.42 -2.61
N ALA A 4 9.72 4.74 -1.99
CA ALA A 4 9.36 3.37 -2.34
C ALA A 4 8.15 3.42 -3.28
N VAL A 5 8.17 2.55 -4.28
CA VAL A 5 7.09 2.42 -5.24
C VAL A 5 6.58 1.00 -5.16
N ILE A 6 5.28 0.84 -4.89
CA ILE A 6 4.57 -0.43 -4.91
C ILE A 6 3.74 -0.43 -6.19
N SER A 7 3.88 -1.46 -7.03
CA SER A 7 3.06 -1.61 -8.24
C SER A 7 1.68 -2.15 -7.88
N ASP A 8 1.49 -3.46 -8.01
CA ASP A 8 0.21 -4.14 -7.94
C ASP A 8 0.04 -4.76 -6.55
N ILE A 9 -1.17 -4.70 -6.00
CA ILE A 9 -1.47 -5.25 -4.67
C ILE A 9 -2.49 -6.39 -4.76
N HIS A 10 -3.45 -6.33 -5.70
CA HIS A 10 -4.46 -7.36 -5.94
C HIS A 10 -5.18 -7.83 -4.66
N GLY A 11 -5.45 -6.91 -3.73
CA GLY A 11 -6.11 -7.20 -2.46
C GLY A 11 -5.29 -8.04 -1.45
N HIS A 12 -4.01 -8.31 -1.70
CA HIS A 12 -3.13 -9.08 -0.81
C HIS A 12 -2.65 -8.28 0.42
N CYS A 13 -3.59 -7.94 1.31
CA CYS A 13 -3.36 -7.07 2.47
C CYS A 13 -2.19 -7.51 3.38
N SER A 14 -2.04 -8.81 3.63
CA SER A 14 -0.95 -9.35 4.48
C SER A 14 0.42 -9.10 3.86
N ASN A 15 0.53 -9.26 2.53
CA ASN A 15 1.77 -9.03 1.80
C ASN A 15 2.11 -7.54 1.78
N LEU A 16 1.09 -6.68 1.60
CA LEU A 16 1.24 -5.23 1.67
C LEU A 16 1.76 -4.78 3.04
N ALA A 17 1.22 -5.32 4.14
CA ALA A 17 1.64 -4.96 5.49
C ALA A 17 3.13 -5.29 5.76
N GLU A 18 3.59 -6.49 5.37
CA GLU A 18 4.99 -6.87 5.48
C GLU A 18 5.90 -6.04 4.56
N CYS A 19 5.44 -5.73 3.34
CA CYS A 19 6.17 -4.85 2.41
C CYS A 19 6.37 -3.44 2.99
N VAL A 20 5.31 -2.83 3.53
CA VAL A 20 5.37 -1.50 4.17
C VAL A 20 6.32 -1.52 5.38
N LYS A 21 6.29 -2.59 6.18
CA LYS A 21 7.22 -2.76 7.31
C LYS A 21 8.67 -2.79 6.84
N ASP A 22 9.01 -3.59 5.84
CA ASP A 22 10.36 -3.67 5.26
C ASP A 22 10.82 -2.33 4.65
N ILE A 23 9.92 -1.60 3.98
CA ILE A 23 10.20 -0.26 3.45
C ILE A 23 10.53 0.72 4.59
N ARG A 24 9.77 0.68 5.69
CA ARG A 24 9.99 1.54 6.87
C ARG A 24 11.31 1.23 7.57
N GLU A 25 11.67 -0.04 7.70
CA GLU A 25 12.97 -0.46 8.24
C GLU A 25 14.14 0.12 7.42
N LYS A 26 13.93 0.40 6.13
CA LYS A 26 14.90 1.06 5.23
C LYS A 26 14.93 2.60 5.33
N SER A 27 14.19 3.18 6.28
CA SER A 27 14.07 4.63 6.49
C SER A 27 13.61 5.38 5.24
N VAL A 28 12.69 4.79 4.49
CA VAL A 28 12.03 5.43 3.36
C VAL A 28 10.79 6.16 3.88
N ALA A 29 10.74 7.48 3.68
CA ALA A 29 9.63 8.31 4.15
C ALA A 29 8.39 8.14 3.26
N ASN A 30 8.56 8.28 1.95
CA ASN A 30 7.43 8.33 1.02
C ASN A 30 7.19 6.97 0.35
N ILE A 31 5.94 6.50 0.35
CA ILE A 31 5.51 5.30 -0.36
C ILE A 31 4.44 5.69 -1.38
N VAL A 32 4.64 5.34 -2.65
CA VAL A 32 3.67 5.59 -3.72
C VAL A 32 3.16 4.25 -4.23
N CYS A 33 1.84 4.05 -4.26
CA CYS A 33 1.21 2.87 -4.86
C CYS A 33 0.75 3.23 -6.28
N LEU A 34 1.06 2.39 -7.28
CA LEU A 34 0.79 2.72 -8.69
C LEU A 34 -0.59 2.25 -9.19
N GLY A 35 -1.29 1.36 -8.50
CA GLY A 35 -2.62 0.90 -8.94
C GLY A 35 -2.91 -0.55 -8.57
N ASP A 36 -3.89 -1.16 -9.25
CA ASP A 36 -4.32 -2.55 -9.08
C ASP A 36 -4.39 -2.99 -7.62
N VAL A 37 -5.06 -2.13 -6.85
CA VAL A 37 -5.09 -2.24 -5.40
C VAL A 37 -6.03 -3.36 -4.97
N LEU A 38 -7.15 -3.50 -5.68
CA LEU A 38 -8.24 -4.43 -5.43
C LEU A 38 -8.39 -5.38 -6.62
N ASP A 39 -8.73 -6.64 -6.35
CA ASP A 39 -9.24 -7.54 -7.37
C ASP A 39 -10.76 -7.37 -7.53
N GLU A 40 -11.27 -7.61 -8.75
CA GLU A 40 -12.67 -7.36 -9.16
C GLU A 40 -13.74 -8.01 -8.25
N ASP A 41 -13.37 -9.05 -7.48
CA ASP A 41 -14.32 -9.99 -6.90
C ASP A 41 -14.32 -10.06 -5.36
N ARG A 42 -13.63 -9.15 -4.67
CA ARG A 42 -13.53 -9.22 -3.19
C ARG A 42 -14.07 -7.97 -2.52
N GLU A 43 -14.83 -8.18 -1.45
CA GLU A 43 -15.17 -7.26 -0.36
C GLU A 43 -13.92 -6.65 0.34
N ALA A 44 -12.81 -6.45 -0.37
CA ALA A 44 -11.51 -5.98 0.11
C ALA A 44 -11.47 -4.46 0.42
N ASN A 45 -12.63 -3.80 0.46
CA ASN A 45 -12.74 -2.34 0.57
C ASN A 45 -12.38 -1.81 1.96
N SER A 46 -12.72 -2.49 3.06
CA SER A 46 -12.65 -1.85 4.38
C SER A 46 -11.24 -1.83 4.99
N TYR A 47 -10.48 -2.92 4.83
CA TYR A 47 -9.19 -3.08 5.49
C TYR A 47 -8.06 -2.33 4.78
N MET A 48 -8.08 -2.33 3.44
CA MET A 48 -7.16 -1.52 2.66
C MET A 48 -7.42 -0.03 2.83
N MET A 49 -8.67 0.42 2.79
CA MET A 49 -8.99 1.83 3.04
C MET A 49 -8.56 2.27 4.45
N LEU A 50 -8.56 1.35 5.43
CA LEU A 50 -8.02 1.60 6.77
C LEU A 50 -6.48 1.72 6.76
N LEU A 51 -5.79 0.88 5.99
CA LEU A 51 -4.33 0.96 5.81
C LEU A 51 -3.96 2.30 5.17
N PHE A 52 -4.58 2.68 4.05
CA PHE A 52 -4.31 3.97 3.40
C PHE A 52 -4.69 5.18 4.27
N ARG A 53 -5.69 5.05 5.16
CA ARG A 53 -6.10 6.16 6.06
C ARG A 53 -5.17 6.37 7.25
N ASN A 54 -4.59 5.31 7.81
CA ASN A 54 -3.70 5.41 8.96
C ASN A 54 -2.23 5.63 8.55
N GLU A 55 -1.88 5.24 7.33
CA GLU A 55 -0.57 5.46 6.74
C GLU A 55 -0.59 6.81 6.00
N HIS A 56 -0.26 7.90 6.72
CA HIS A 56 -0.31 9.30 6.26
C HIS A 56 0.42 9.64 4.95
N GLU A 57 1.08 8.68 4.30
CA GLU A 57 2.01 8.92 3.19
C GLU A 57 1.79 7.99 1.99
N ILE A 58 0.76 7.13 1.99
CA ILE A 58 0.49 6.27 0.83
C ILE A 58 -0.42 7.00 -0.16
N ILE A 59 0.16 7.46 -1.26
CA ILE A 59 -0.56 8.11 -2.37
C ILE A 59 -0.96 7.04 -3.38
N CYS A 60 -2.25 6.92 -3.64
CA CYS A 60 -2.81 6.02 -4.64
C CYS A 60 -3.52 6.86 -5.71
N PRO A 61 -2.91 7.08 -6.90
CA PRO A 61 -3.61 7.65 -8.03
C PRO A 61 -4.56 6.57 -8.57
N PHE A 62 -5.86 6.83 -8.43
CA PHE A 62 -6.91 5.95 -8.95
C PHE A 62 -6.75 5.66 -10.44
#